data_AF-A0A8T7H9C2-F1
#
_entry.id   AF-A0A8T7H9C2-F1
#
_cell.length_a   1.000
_cell.length_b   1.000
_cell.length_c   1.000
_cell.angle_alpha   90.00
_cell.angle_beta   90.00
_cell.angle_gamma   90.00
#
_symmetry.space_group_name_H-M   'P 1'
#
loop_
_entity.id
_entity.type
_entity.pdbx_description
1 polymer ?
#
loop_
_entity_poly.entity_id
_entity_poly.type
_entity_poly.pdbx_seq_one_letter_code
_entity_poly.pdbx_strand_id
1 'polypeptide(L)'
;MAIALEIIFLGISLLFLVSIIANKFSERLGVPALLIFLIVGMLAGSEGPGGIPFDEPAVAQIIGIIALAYILFAGGFDTRWDEVRPIFWPGVALSTVGVVLTAVCLGAFASLVLGLSPLTGFLLGAVVSSTDAAAVFSVLRMARARLKGNLRPFLEFESGSNDPMAVFLT
;
A
#
# COMPACT_ATOMS: atom_id res chain seq x y z
N MET A 1 -12.32 22.74 22.38
CA MET A 1 -10.96 22.64 22.98
C MET A 1 -9.98 22.56 21.82
N ALA A 2 -9.28 23.66 21.52
CA ALA A 2 -8.30 23.65 20.43
C ALA A 2 -7.16 22.72 20.86
N ILE A 3 -6.94 21.63 20.14
CA ILE A 3 -5.77 20.79 20.35
C ILE A 3 -4.56 21.68 20.09
N ALA A 4 -3.71 21.85 21.11
CA ALA A 4 -2.51 22.67 20.98
C ALA A 4 -1.62 22.05 19.89
N LEU A 5 -1.13 22.89 18.99
CA LEU A 5 -0.26 22.49 17.86
C LEU A 5 0.96 21.68 18.35
N GLU A 6 1.44 21.99 19.55
CA GLU A 6 2.49 21.28 20.28
C GLU A 6 2.18 19.79 20.50
N ILE A 7 0.94 19.46 20.88
CA ILE A 7 0.51 18.07 21.12
C ILE A 7 0.44 17.30 19.79
N ILE A 8 0.01 17.96 18.71
CA ILE A 8 -0.01 17.37 17.37
C ILE A 8 1.41 17.06 16.90
N PHE A 9 2.33 18.03 17.02
CA PHE A 9 3.73 17.81 16.65
C PHE A 9 4.41 16.77 17.52
N LEU A 10 4.10 16.73 18.82
CA LEU A 10 4.60 15.68 19.71
C LEU A 10 4.11 14.30 19.23
N GLY A 11 2.82 14.16 18.92
CA GLY A 11 2.24 12.93 18.37
C GLY A 11 2.91 12.49 17.06
N ILE A 12 3.08 13.42 16.11
CA ILE A 12 3.78 13.15 14.83
C ILE A 12 5.23 12.72 15.09
N SER A 13 5.97 13.42 15.96
CA SER A 13 7.35 13.08 16.27
C SER A 13 7.49 11.71 16.93
N LEU A 14 6.55 11.34 17.80
CA LEU A 14 6.51 10.02 18.43
C LEU A 14 6.22 8.93 17.39
N LEU A 15 5.27 9.17 16.48
CA LEU A 15 4.99 8.25 15.37
C LEU A 15 6.23 8.05 14.48
N PHE A 16 6.95 9.12 14.13
CA PHE A 16 8.21 9.00 13.39
C PHE A 16 9.27 8.19 14.14
N LEU A 17 9.41 8.42 15.45
CA LEU A 17 10.36 7.67 16.27
C LEU A 17 10.01 6.17 16.29
N VAL A 18 8.74 5.84 16.51
CA VAL A 18 8.24 4.46 16.44
C VAL A 18 8.52 3.87 15.07
N SER A 19 8.30 4.63 13.99
CA SER A 19 8.57 4.18 12.62
C SER A 19 10.03 3.83 12.38
N ILE A 20 10.96 4.65 12.87
CA ILE A 20 12.40 4.40 12.76
C ILE A 20 12.81 3.15 13.56
N ILE A 21 12.30 3.01 14.78
CA ILE A 21 12.59 1.85 15.64
C ILE A 21 12.05 0.56 15.00
N ALA A 22 10.80 0.60 14.52
CA ALA A 22 10.14 -0.50 13.83
C ALA A 22 10.92 -0.92 12.58
N ASN A 23 11.38 0.03 11.76
CA ASN A 23 12.17 -0.28 10.57
C ASN A 23 13.49 -0.99 10.92
N LYS A 24 14.18 -0.54 11.98
CA LYS A 24 15.42 -1.19 12.46
C LYS A 24 15.16 -2.60 13.01
N PHE A 25 14.00 -2.81 13.65
CA PHE A 25 13.58 -4.12 14.13
C PHE A 25 13.18 -5.06 12.97
N SER A 26 12.50 -4.54 11.95
CA SER A 26 12.14 -5.26 10.71
C SER A 26 13.36 -5.90 10.06
N GLU A 27 14.44 -5.13 9.90
CA GLU A 27 15.70 -5.64 9.34
C GLU A 27 16.34 -6.75 10.17
N ARG A 28 16.20 -6.69 11.51
CA ARG A 28 16.74 -7.71 12.42
C ARG A 28 15.89 -8.98 12.47
N LEU A 29 14.57 -8.84 12.44
CA LEU A 29 13.62 -9.96 12.51
C LEU A 29 13.43 -10.65 11.15
N GLY A 30 13.82 -9.99 10.05
CA GLY A 30 13.59 -10.52 8.70
C GLY A 30 12.11 -10.50 8.30
N VAL A 31 11.35 -9.51 8.80
CA VAL A 31 9.92 -9.34 8.52
C VAL A 31 9.70 -7.95 7.90
N PRO A 32 8.85 -7.78 6.86
CA PRO A 32 8.58 -6.47 6.26
C PRO A 32 8.08 -5.42 7.25
N ALA A 33 8.59 -4.19 7.15
CA ALA A 33 8.22 -3.09 8.06
C ALA A 33 6.71 -2.77 8.05
N LEU A 34 6.04 -2.94 6.90
CA LEU A 34 4.58 -2.82 6.76
C LEU A 34 3.80 -3.71 7.73
N LEU A 35 4.26 -4.95 7.95
CA LEU A 35 3.61 -5.85 8.92
C LEU A 35 3.77 -5.35 10.35
N ILE A 36 4.92 -4.74 10.68
CA ILE A 36 5.12 -4.14 12.00
C ILE A 36 4.20 -2.95 12.20
N PHE A 37 4.05 -2.08 11.19
CA PHE A 37 3.10 -0.95 11.26
C PHE A 37 1.66 -1.41 11.42
N LEU A 38 1.26 -2.47 10.71
CA LEU A 38 -0.05 -3.08 10.86
C LEU A 38 -0.27 -3.60 12.29
N ILE A 39 0.68 -4.34 12.85
CA ILE A 39 0.59 -4.86 14.23
C ILE A 39 0.52 -3.72 15.24
N VAL A 40 1.37 -2.70 15.12
CA VAL A 40 1.34 -1.53 16.00
C VAL A 40 -0.02 -0.82 15.92
N GLY A 41 -0.57 -0.65 14.71
CA GLY A 41 -1.89 -0.08 14.49
C GLY A 41 -3.01 -0.91 15.13
N MET A 42 -3.01 -2.23 14.94
CA MET A 42 -3.97 -3.15 15.57
C MET A 42 -3.87 -3.11 17.10
N LEU A 43 -2.66 -3.05 17.65
CA LEU A 43 -2.46 -2.95 19.10
C LEU A 43 -2.89 -1.59 19.67
N ALA A 44 -2.73 -0.52 18.90
CA ALA A 44 -3.12 0.83 19.30
C ALA A 44 -4.64 1.06 19.19
N GLY A 45 -5.31 0.40 18.23
CA GLY A 45 -6.72 0.59 17.92
C GLY A 45 -7.68 0.19 19.04
N SER A 46 -8.98 0.37 18.78
CA SER A 46 -10.07 0.14 19.74
C SER A 46 -10.14 -1.29 20.27
N GLU A 47 -9.84 -2.28 19.43
CA GLU A 47 -9.81 -3.71 19.78
C GLU A 47 -8.45 -4.14 20.38
N GLY A 48 -7.45 -3.27 20.33
CA GLY A 48 -6.12 -3.49 20.87
C GLY A 48 -5.97 -2.98 22.31
N PRO A 49 -4.85 -3.31 22.99
CA PRO A 49 -4.53 -2.81 24.33
C PRO A 49 -4.43 -1.28 24.42
N GLY A 50 -4.21 -0.58 23.32
CA GLY A 50 -4.15 0.88 23.28
C GLY A 50 -5.52 1.56 23.36
N GLY A 51 -6.60 0.87 22.96
CA GLY A 51 -7.97 1.35 23.11
C GLY A 51 -8.28 2.68 22.41
N ILE A 52 -7.52 3.06 21.38
CA ILE A 52 -7.75 4.32 20.65
C ILE A 52 -8.99 4.15 19.76
N PRO A 53 -10.11 4.85 20.05
CA PRO A 53 -11.29 4.76 19.21
C PRO A 53 -11.03 5.51 17.89
N PHE A 54 -11.16 4.79 16.78
CA PHE A 54 -11.07 5.36 15.44
C PHE A 54 -12.20 4.79 14.58
N ASP A 55 -13.24 5.60 14.39
CA ASP A 55 -14.43 5.26 13.60
C ASP A 55 -14.80 6.43 12.69
N GLU A 56 -13.79 6.95 11.98
CA GLU A 56 -13.95 8.08 11.06
C GLU A 56 -13.37 7.75 9.67
N PRO A 57 -14.15 7.05 8.82
CA PRO A 57 -13.70 6.67 7.49
C PRO A 57 -13.31 7.87 6.62
N ALA A 58 -13.95 9.02 6.81
CA ALA A 58 -13.64 10.24 6.07
C ALA A 58 -12.22 10.75 6.37
N VAL A 59 -11.80 10.69 7.63
CA VAL A 59 -10.44 11.08 8.03
C VAL A 59 -9.42 10.10 7.46
N ALA A 60 -9.71 8.80 7.54
CA ALA A 60 -8.84 7.76 6.95
C ALA A 60 -8.68 7.95 5.44
N GLN A 61 -9.77 8.25 4.73
CA GLN A 61 -9.78 8.50 3.29
C GLN A 61 -8.94 9.74 2.94
N ILE A 62 -9.11 10.85 3.66
CA ILE A 62 -8.35 12.08 3.40
C ILE A 62 -6.85 11.83 3.61
N ILE A 63 -6.47 11.19 4.71
CA ILE A 63 -5.06 10.84 4.98
C ILE A 63 -4.53 9.91 3.88
N GLY A 64 -5.32 8.90 3.49
CA GLY A 64 -4.99 7.96 2.43
C GLY A 64 -4.77 8.64 1.08
N ILE A 65 -5.65 9.56 0.67
CA ILE A 65 -5.52 10.30 -0.59
C ILE A 65 -4.28 11.20 -0.57
N ILE A 66 -4.02 11.91 0.54
CA ILE A 66 -2.84 12.78 0.66
C ILE A 66 -1.56 11.94 0.61
N ALA A 67 -1.52 10.83 1.35
CA ALA A 67 -0.38 9.91 1.35
C ALA A 67 -0.16 9.30 -0.03
N LEU A 68 -1.22 8.83 -0.69
CA LEU A 68 -1.15 8.25 -2.02
C LEU A 68 -0.67 9.27 -3.07
N ALA A 69 -1.22 10.48 -3.05
CA ALA A 69 -0.79 11.55 -3.95
C ALA A 69 0.70 11.85 -3.77
N TYR A 70 1.19 11.88 -2.52
CA TYR A 70 2.61 12.07 -2.24
C TYR A 70 3.47 10.89 -2.71
N ILE A 71 3.06 9.64 -2.44
CA ILE A 71 3.78 8.42 -2.84
C ILE A 71 3.89 8.34 -4.37
N LEU A 72 2.79 8.57 -5.09
CA LEU A 72 2.77 8.56 -6.55
C LEU A 72 3.59 9.71 -7.14
N PHE A 73 3.51 10.90 -6.54
CA PHE A 73 4.32 12.04 -6.98
C PHE A 73 5.81 11.79 -6.78
N ALA A 74 6.22 11.33 -5.58
CA ALA A 74 7.61 11.02 -5.28
C ALA A 74 8.14 9.88 -6.16
N GLY A 75 7.37 8.80 -6.31
CA GLY A 75 7.71 7.68 -7.18
C GLY A 75 7.86 8.11 -8.64
N GLY A 76 6.94 8.92 -9.15
CA GLY A 76 7.02 9.47 -10.51
C GLY A 76 8.21 10.41 -10.72
N PHE A 77 8.54 11.23 -9.71
CA PHE A 77 9.67 12.16 -9.77
C PHE A 77 11.03 11.46 -9.74
N ASP A 78 11.17 10.41 -8.93
CA ASP A 78 12.41 9.62 -8.82
C ASP A 78 12.60 8.66 -10.02
N THR A 79 11.55 8.43 -10.81
CA THR A 79 11.58 7.50 -11.94
C THR A 79 12.29 8.09 -13.16
N ARG A 80 13.32 7.37 -13.63
CA ARG A 80 14.07 7.76 -14.84
C ARG A 80 13.36 7.29 -16.10
N TRP A 81 13.04 8.22 -17.00
CA TRP A 81 12.35 7.90 -18.25
C TRP A 81 13.07 6.88 -19.12
N ASP A 82 14.41 6.89 -19.14
CA ASP A 82 15.22 5.94 -19.90
C ASP A 82 15.03 4.49 -19.44
N GLU A 83 14.69 4.27 -18.17
CA GLU A 83 14.46 2.94 -17.59
C GLU A 83 13.02 2.44 -17.84
N VAL A 84 12.05 3.36 -17.91
CA VAL A 84 10.63 3.04 -18.13
C VAL A 84 10.26 2.92 -19.61
N ARG A 85 10.85 3.73 -20.48
CA ARG A 85 10.56 3.72 -21.92
C ARG A 85 10.51 2.32 -22.56
N PRO A 86 11.44 1.37 -22.30
CA PRO A 86 11.39 0.04 -22.91
C PRO A 86 10.27 -0.86 -22.36
N ILE A 87 9.71 -0.55 -21.20
CA ILE A 87 8.72 -1.37 -20.47
C ILE A 87 7.33 -0.72 -20.36
N PHE A 88 7.18 0.50 -20.87
CA PHE A 88 5.98 1.33 -20.72
C PHE A 88 4.69 0.62 -21.13
N TRP A 89 4.63 0.10 -22.37
CA TRP A 89 3.41 -0.53 -22.88
C TRP A 89 3.01 -1.80 -22.13
N PRO A 90 3.92 -2.77 -21.90
CA PRO A 90 3.61 -3.92 -21.06
C PRO A 90 3.19 -3.53 -19.64
N GLY A 91 3.84 -2.53 -19.04
CA GLY A 91 3.52 -2.05 -17.69
C GLY A 91 2.12 -1.43 -17.62
N VAL A 92 1.75 -0.58 -18.57
CA VAL A 92 0.41 0.04 -18.63
C VAL A 92 -0.68 -1.00 -18.86
N ALA A 93 -0.44 -1.99 -19.73
CA ALA A 93 -1.41 -3.06 -19.97
C ALA A 93 -1.64 -3.89 -18.70
N LEU A 94 -0.59 -4.20 -17.95
CA LEU A 94 -0.67 -4.97 -16.72
C LEU A 94 -1.34 -4.18 -15.59
N SER A 95 -1.01 -2.89 -15.45
CA SER A 95 -1.59 -2.00 -14.44
C SER A 95 -3.04 -1.57 -14.71
N THR A 96 -3.57 -1.87 -15.90
CA THR A 96 -4.98 -1.56 -16.26
C THR A 96 -5.79 -2.85 -16.43
N VAL A 97 -5.53 -3.59 -17.50
CA VAL A 97 -6.27 -4.81 -17.84
C VAL A 97 -6.01 -5.90 -16.80
N GLY A 98 -4.76 -6.05 -16.35
CA GLY A 98 -4.41 -7.02 -15.31
C GLY A 98 -5.15 -6.76 -13.99
N VAL A 99 -5.23 -5.49 -13.56
CA VAL A 99 -5.95 -5.06 -12.35
C VAL A 99 -7.44 -5.36 -12.48
N VAL A 100 -8.08 -4.99 -13.60
CA VAL A 100 -9.51 -5.25 -13.83
C VAL A 100 -9.80 -6.75 -13.82
N LEU A 101 -8.99 -7.55 -14.51
CA LEU A 101 -9.15 -9.00 -14.52
C LEU A 101 -8.99 -9.58 -13.12
N THR A 102 -8.01 -9.10 -12.34
CA THR A 102 -7.78 -9.55 -10.96
C THR A 102 -8.97 -9.18 -10.06
N ALA A 103 -9.46 -7.94 -10.15
CA ALA A 103 -10.62 -7.46 -9.40
C ALA A 103 -11.89 -8.26 -9.71
N VAL A 104 -12.13 -8.55 -11.00
CA VAL A 104 -13.30 -9.33 -11.43
C VAL A 104 -13.19 -10.78 -10.97
N CYS A 105 -12.05 -11.42 -11.16
CA CYS A 105 -11.83 -12.81 -10.73
C CYS A 105 -11.97 -12.95 -9.21
N LEU A 106 -11.34 -12.06 -8.44
CA LEU A 106 -11.41 -12.09 -6.98
C LEU A 106 -12.81 -11.73 -6.49
N GLY A 107 -13.46 -10.75 -7.10
CA GLY A 107 -14.82 -10.35 -6.72
C GLY A 107 -15.87 -11.42 -7.04
N ALA A 108 -15.74 -12.11 -8.17
CA ALA A 108 -16.56 -13.25 -8.50
C ALA A 108 -16.32 -14.41 -7.52
N PHE A 109 -15.05 -14.71 -7.20
CA PHE A 109 -14.70 -15.70 -6.19
C PHE A 109 -15.32 -15.37 -4.82
N ALA A 110 -15.16 -14.14 -4.36
CA ALA A 110 -15.71 -13.68 -3.10
C ALA A 110 -17.24 -13.77 -3.06
N SER A 111 -17.92 -13.44 -4.17
CA SER A 111 -19.37 -13.52 -4.26
C SER A 111 -19.88 -14.97 -4.28
N LEU A 112 -19.22 -15.85 -5.04
CA LEU A 112 -19.67 -17.23 -5.25
C LEU A 112 -19.26 -18.18 -4.11
N VAL A 113 -18.06 -18.01 -3.56
CA VAL A 113 -17.47 -18.94 -2.59
C VAL A 113 -17.65 -18.46 -1.15
N LEU A 114 -17.48 -17.16 -0.89
CA LEU A 114 -17.68 -16.59 0.45
C LEU A 114 -19.14 -16.15 0.69
N GLY A 115 -19.98 -16.18 -0.35
CA GLY A 115 -21.38 -15.79 -0.25
C GLY A 115 -21.61 -14.28 -0.05
N LEU A 116 -20.62 -13.45 -0.38
CA LEU A 116 -20.76 -12.00 -0.30
C LEU A 116 -21.73 -11.49 -1.37
N SER A 117 -22.38 -10.36 -1.10
CA SER A 117 -23.19 -9.70 -2.14
C SER A 117 -22.28 -9.36 -3.33
N PRO A 118 -22.77 -9.39 -4.59
CA PRO A 118 -21.95 -9.06 -5.75
C PRO A 118 -21.26 -7.71 -5.60
N LEU A 119 -21.96 -6.70 -5.09
CA LEU A 119 -21.40 -5.38 -4.84
C LEU A 119 -20.21 -5.44 -3.87
N THR A 120 -20.39 -6.09 -2.71
CA THR A 120 -19.32 -6.23 -1.71
C THR A 120 -18.15 -7.07 -2.22
N GLY A 121 -18.42 -8.14 -2.96
CA GLY A 121 -17.40 -9.01 -3.55
C GLY A 121 -16.56 -8.25 -4.56
N PHE A 122 -17.16 -7.55 -5.52
CA PHE A 122 -16.42 -6.77 -6.50
C PHE A 122 -15.70 -5.56 -5.88
N LEU A 123 -16.26 -4.93 -4.85
CA LEU A 123 -15.56 -3.89 -4.09
C LEU A 123 -14.31 -4.44 -3.39
N LEU A 124 -14.41 -5.60 -2.73
CA LEU A 124 -13.26 -6.29 -2.15
C LEU A 124 -12.22 -6.62 -3.23
N GLY A 125 -12.68 -7.10 -4.38
CA GLY A 125 -11.85 -7.36 -5.55
C GLY A 125 -11.07 -6.12 -6.00
N ALA A 126 -11.75 -4.97 -6.11
CA ALA A 126 -11.15 -3.69 -6.48
C ALA A 126 -10.07 -3.25 -5.47
N VAL A 127 -10.40 -3.25 -4.17
CA VAL A 127 -9.46 -2.86 -3.09
C VAL A 127 -8.19 -3.72 -3.09
N VAL A 128 -8.31 -5.03 -3.31
CA VAL A 128 -7.19 -5.98 -3.21
C VAL A 128 -6.41 -6.11 -4.53
N SER A 129 -6.93 -5.57 -5.64
CA SER A 129 -6.30 -5.71 -6.96
C SER A 129 -5.03 -4.87 -7.17
N SER A 130 -4.77 -3.86 -6.32
CA SER A 130 -3.53 -3.08 -6.34
C SER A 130 -2.35 -3.88 -5.77
N THR A 131 -1.12 -3.58 -6.22
CA THR A 131 0.09 -4.27 -5.72
C THR A 131 1.13 -3.29 -5.20
N ASP A 132 1.85 -3.67 -4.14
CA ASP A 132 2.91 -2.84 -3.53
C ASP A 132 4.33 -3.38 -3.83
N ALA A 133 5.07 -2.65 -4.64
CA ALA A 133 6.45 -2.96 -4.98
C ALA A 133 7.41 -2.84 -3.78
N ALA A 134 7.17 -1.93 -2.83
CA ALA A 134 8.02 -1.74 -1.66
C ALA A 134 8.00 -2.99 -0.76
N ALA A 135 6.82 -3.57 -0.55
CA ALA A 135 6.68 -4.85 0.13
C ALA A 135 7.45 -5.97 -0.59
N VAL A 136 7.28 -6.11 -1.91
CA VAL A 136 7.98 -7.13 -2.71
C VAL A 136 9.50 -6.97 -2.62
N PHE A 137 10.03 -5.76 -2.78
CA PHE A 137 11.47 -5.52 -2.69
C PHE A 137 12.03 -5.73 -1.28
N SER A 138 11.25 -5.46 -0.23
CA SER A 138 11.64 -5.77 1.14
C SER A 138 11.88 -7.28 1.30
N VAL A 139 10.96 -8.11 0.78
CA VAL A 139 11.06 -9.57 0.82
C VAL A 139 12.22 -10.08 -0.03
N LEU A 140 12.37 -9.59 -1.26
CA LEU A 140 13.46 -9.99 -2.16
C LEU A 140 14.85 -9.66 -1.58
N ARG A 141 14.98 -8.50 -0.91
CA ARG A 141 16.22 -8.09 -0.25
C ARG A 141 16.57 -9.03 0.90
N MET A 142 15.58 -9.44 1.70
CA MET A 142 15.77 -10.41 2.79
C MET A 142 16.16 -11.79 2.25
N ALA A 143 15.53 -12.23 1.15
CA ALA A 143 15.85 -13.47 0.47
C ALA A 143 17.20 -13.43 -0.28
N ARG A 144 17.91 -12.28 -0.29
CA ARG A 144 19.13 -12.02 -1.08
C ARG A 144 18.95 -12.31 -2.58
N ALA A 145 17.70 -12.20 -3.06
CA ALA A 145 17.37 -12.40 -4.46
C ALA A 145 17.70 -11.13 -5.25
N ARG A 146 18.42 -11.28 -6.36
CA ARG A 146 18.71 -10.17 -7.29
C ARG A 146 17.79 -10.28 -8.49
N LEU A 147 17.07 -9.20 -8.78
CA LEU A 147 16.29 -9.07 -10.00
C LEU A 147 17.24 -8.83 -11.18
N LYS A 148 16.96 -9.49 -12.31
CA LYS A 148 17.78 -9.40 -13.53
C LYS A 148 17.16 -8.38 -14.49
N GLY A 149 18.02 -7.65 -15.19
CA GLY A 149 17.62 -6.73 -16.26
C GLY A 149 16.59 -5.70 -15.79
N ASN A 150 15.52 -5.54 -16.57
CA ASN A 150 14.51 -4.50 -16.37
C ASN A 150 13.37 -4.92 -15.41
N LEU A 151 13.46 -6.06 -14.73
CA LEU A 151 12.40 -6.54 -13.83
C LEU A 151 12.14 -5.60 -12.66
N ARG A 152 13.17 -4.92 -12.16
CA ARG A 152 13.00 -3.96 -11.06
C ARG A 152 12.24 -2.69 -11.51
N PRO A 153 12.68 -1.97 -12.55
CA PRO A 153 11.91 -0.86 -13.10
C PRO A 153 10.50 -1.29 -13.55
N PHE A 154 10.35 -2.53 -14.03
CA PHE A 154 9.05 -3.09 -14.42
C PHE A 154 8.10 -3.20 -13.23
N LEU A 155 8.54 -3.81 -12.13
CA LEU A 155 7.71 -3.96 -10.92
C LEU A 155 7.44 -2.60 -10.26
N GLU A 156 8.42 -1.68 -10.22
CA GLU A 156 8.23 -0.32 -9.71
C GLU A 156 7.17 0.43 -10.54
N PHE A 157 7.24 0.33 -11.88
CA PHE A 157 6.30 0.99 -12.77
C PHE A 157 4.90 0.35 -12.75
N GLU A 158 4.80 -0.99 -12.72
CA GLU A 158 3.53 -1.71 -12.63
C GLU A 158 2.78 -1.34 -11.34
N SER A 159 3.46 -1.41 -10.19
CA SER A 159 2.91 -1.09 -8.88
C SER A 159 2.53 0.40 -8.78
N GLY A 160 3.41 1.32 -9.17
CA GLY A 160 3.06 2.75 -9.13
C GLY A 160 1.91 3.13 -10.08
N SER A 161 1.74 2.40 -11.20
CA SER A 161 0.68 2.68 -12.17
C SER A 161 -0.65 2.00 -11.85
N ASN A 162 -0.66 0.94 -11.03
CA ASN A 162 -1.89 0.23 -10.69
C ASN A 162 -2.67 0.87 -9.54
N ASP A 163 -1.99 1.59 -8.65
CA ASP A 163 -2.58 2.30 -7.52
C ASP A 163 -3.70 3.27 -7.93
N PRO A 164 -3.53 4.15 -8.95
CA PRO A 164 -4.64 4.97 -9.44
C PRO A 164 -5.79 4.14 -10.00
N MET A 165 -5.51 3.02 -10.69
CA MET A 165 -6.54 2.17 -11.28
C MET A 165 -7.40 1.52 -10.21
N ALA A 166 -6.79 1.02 -9.13
CA ALA A 166 -7.51 0.46 -8.00
C ALA A 166 -8.42 1.51 -7.34
N VAL A 167 -7.91 2.74 -7.15
CA VAL A 167 -8.71 3.86 -6.61
C VAL A 167 -9.87 4.24 -7.52
N PHE A 168 -9.72 4.20 -8.85
CA PHE A 168 -10.82 4.46 -9.77
C PHE A 168 -11.90 3.36 -9.78
N LEU A 169 -11.55 2.13 -9.37
CA LEU A 169 -12.49 1.00 -9.31
C LEU A 169 -13.30 0.95 -8.02
N THR A 170 -12.83 1.60 -6.94
CA THR A 170 -13.51 1.77 -5.65
C THR A 170 -14.33 3.05 -5.56
#